data_AF-A0A7V0IF27-F1
#
_entry.id   AF-A0A7V0IF27-F1
#
_cell.length_a   1.000
_cell.length_b   1.000
_cell.length_c   1.000
_cell.angle_alpha   90.00
_cell.angle_beta   90.00
_cell.angle_gamma   90.00
#
_symmetry.space_group_name_H-M   'P 1'
#
loop_
_entity.id
_entity.type
_entity.pdbx_description
1 polymer ?
#
loop_
_entity_poly.entity_id
_entity_poly.type
_entity_poly.pdbx_seq_one_letter_code
_entity_poly.pdbx_strand_id
1 'polypeptide(L)'
;MERYNYIAVEGAIGSGKTILVEALARRLGAEKIELSPEENPFLQDFYRNPERFAFQTQLFFLLERHKLMLRLFEIDLFHQVVVSDFVFERDRLYAS
;
A
#
# COMPACT_ATOMS: atom_id res chain seq x y z
N MET A 1 -21.27 -16.00 8.90
CA MET A 1 -20.28 -15.62 7.88
C MET A 1 -19.41 -14.57 8.51
N GLU A 2 -18.13 -14.87 8.76
CA GLU A 2 -17.18 -13.85 9.23
C GLU A 2 -17.10 -12.75 8.17
N ARG A 3 -17.24 -11.49 8.59
CA ARG A 3 -17.02 -10.34 7.70
C ARG A 3 -15.55 -9.99 7.76
N TYR A 4 -14.88 -10.01 6.61
CA TYR A 4 -13.51 -9.51 6.50
C TYR A 4 -13.55 -7.97 6.50
N ASN A 5 -12.96 -7.36 7.52
CA ASN A 5 -12.87 -5.90 7.64
C ASN A 5 -11.70 -5.32 6.82
N TYR A 6 -10.75 -6.14 6.40
CA TYR A 6 -9.58 -5.74 5.61
C TYR A 6 -9.36 -6.68 4.44
N ILE A 7 -9.28 -6.12 3.23
CA ILE A 7 -9.01 -6.83 1.98
C ILE A 7 -7.80 -6.17 1.32
N ALA A 8 -6.72 -6.91 1.15
CA ALA A 8 -5.53 -6.42 0.44
C ALA A 8 -5.35 -7.15 -0.90
N VAL A 9 -4.99 -6.41 -1.94
CA VAL A 9 -4.77 -6.92 -3.29
C VAL A 9 -3.28 -6.80 -3.63
N GLU A 10 -2.66 -7.93 -3.97
CA GLU A 10 -1.24 -8.01 -4.28
C GLU A 10 -0.97 -8.52 -5.70
N GLY A 11 0.22 -8.22 -6.22
CA GLY A 11 0.58 -8.54 -7.60
C GLY A 11 1.66 -7.62 -8.20
N ALA A 12 2.15 -7.98 -9.38
CA ALA A 12 3.25 -7.28 -10.05
C ALA A 12 2.94 -5.80 -10.35
N ILE A 13 3.98 -4.98 -10.47
CA ILE A 13 3.83 -3.59 -10.90
C ILE A 13 3.19 -3.58 -12.30
N GLY A 14 2.16 -2.76 -12.51
CA GLY A 14 1.41 -2.70 -13.77
C GLY A 14 0.32 -3.76 -13.94
N SER A 15 0.07 -4.65 -12.97
CA SER A 15 -0.96 -5.70 -13.10
C SER A 15 -2.42 -5.23 -12.91
N GLY A 16 -2.67 -3.92 -12.75
CA GLY A 16 -4.02 -3.37 -12.59
C GLY A 16 -4.62 -3.44 -11.18
N LYS A 17 -3.80 -3.64 -10.13
CA LYS A 17 -4.26 -3.76 -8.72
C LYS A 17 -5.10 -2.56 -8.27
N THR A 18 -4.61 -1.35 -8.53
CA THR A 18 -5.26 -0.11 -8.12
C THR A 18 -6.66 0.01 -8.71
N ILE A 19 -6.84 -0.38 -9.98
CA ILE A 19 -8.14 -0.42 -10.66
C ILE A 19 -9.08 -1.44 -9.98
N LEU A 20 -8.56 -2.62 -9.66
CA LEU A 20 -9.33 -3.67 -8.97
C LEU A 20 -9.76 -3.21 -7.56
N VAL A 21 -8.84 -2.60 -6.81
CA VAL A 21 -9.09 -2.06 -5.47
C VAL A 21 -10.16 -0.96 -5.50
N GLU A 22 -10.10 -0.05 -6.48
CA GLU A 22 -11.13 0.98 -6.65
C GLU A 22 -12.51 0.38 -6.99
N ALA A 23 -12.55 -0.64 -7.85
CA ALA A 23 -13.79 -1.35 -8.16
C ALA A 23 -14.38 -2.08 -6.93
N LEU A 24 -13.52 -2.72 -6.12
CA LEU A 24 -13.91 -3.38 -4.88
C LEU A 24 -14.41 -2.38 -3.83
N ALA A 25 -13.69 -1.28 -3.63
CA ALA A 25 -14.07 -0.23 -2.69
C ALA A 25 -15.48 0.30 -2.99
N ARG A 26 -15.74 0.65 -4.26
CA ARG A 26 -17.08 1.10 -4.71
C ARG A 26 -18.15 0.04 -4.49
N ARG A 27 -17.87 -1.22 -4.81
CA ARG A 27 -18.86 -2.32 -4.69
C ARG A 27 -19.21 -2.63 -3.24
N LEU A 28 -18.26 -2.49 -2.33
CA LEU A 28 -18.42 -2.84 -0.91
C LEU A 28 -18.79 -1.63 -0.03
N GLY A 29 -18.77 -0.41 -0.58
CA GLY A 29 -18.87 0.80 0.24
C GLY A 29 -17.71 0.90 1.23
N ALA A 30 -16.54 0.43 0.82
CA ALA A 30 -15.36 0.30 1.65
C ALA A 30 -14.41 1.49 1.44
N GLU A 31 -13.64 1.81 2.48
CA GLU A 31 -12.59 2.81 2.41
C GLU A 31 -11.42 2.27 1.57
N LYS A 32 -10.93 3.07 0.63
CA LYS A 32 -9.78 2.71 -0.20
C LYS A 32 -8.50 3.28 0.42
N ILE A 33 -7.50 2.42 0.61
CA ILE A 33 -6.15 2.84 0.98
C ILE A 33 -5.18 2.41 -0.11
N GLU A 34 -4.33 3.32 -0.58
CA GLU A 34 -3.32 3.01 -1.59
C GLU A 34 -2.01 3.71 -1.28
N LEU A 35 -0.92 3.16 -1.81
CA LEU A 35 0.38 3.84 -1.81
C LEU A 35 0.43 4.86 -2.94
N SER A 36 1.16 5.95 -2.71
CA SER A 36 1.48 6.97 -3.71
C SER A 36 2.99 6.97 -4.00
N PRO A 37 3.52 6.04 -4.83
CA PRO A 37 4.96 5.95 -5.09
C PRO A 37 5.60 7.24 -5.60
N GLU A 38 4.84 8.05 -6.34
CA GLU A 38 5.24 9.35 -6.87
C GLU A 38 5.59 10.38 -5.79
N GLU A 39 5.13 10.20 -4.55
CA GLU A 39 5.49 11.08 -3.43
C GLU A 39 6.89 10.77 -2.88
N ASN A 40 7.49 9.65 -3.25
CA ASN A 40 8.83 9.27 -2.82
C ASN A 40 9.89 10.10 -3.55
N PRO A 41 10.58 11.06 -2.87
CA PRO A 41 11.51 11.97 -3.51
C PRO A 41 12.76 11.27 -4.04
N PHE A 42 13.03 10.04 -3.61
CA PHE A 42 14.20 9.25 -4.00
C PHE A 42 13.92 8.28 -5.14
N LEU A 43 12.64 8.05 -5.49
CA LEU A 43 12.27 7.00 -6.44
C LEU A 43 12.82 7.23 -7.85
N GLN A 44 12.80 8.48 -8.32
CA GLN A 44 13.38 8.82 -9.64
C GLN A 44 14.89 8.61 -9.68
N ASP A 45 15.59 8.95 -8.60
CA ASP A 45 17.04 8.78 -8.51
C ASP A 45 17.44 7.32 -8.28
N PHE A 46 16.61 6.54 -7.59
CA PHE A 46 16.76 5.09 -7.50
C PHE A 46 16.75 4.41 -8.86
N TYR A 47 15.84 4.79 -9.77
CA TYR A 47 15.85 4.25 -11.13
C TYR A 47 17.13 4.58 -11.93
N ARG A 48 17.88 5.61 -11.52
CA ARG A 48 19.15 6.01 -12.15
C ARG A 48 20.37 5.39 -11.48
N ASN A 49 20.36 5.27 -10.16
CA ASN A 49 21.45 4.71 -9.37
C ASN A 49 20.92 3.99 -8.11
N PRO A 50 20.54 2.70 -8.26
CA PRO A 50 19.98 1.93 -7.15
C PRO A 50 20.91 1.85 -5.94
N GLU A 51 22.21 1.62 -6.13
CA GLU A 51 23.16 1.45 -5.02
C GLU A 51 23.21 2.65 -4.07
N ARG A 52 23.06 3.87 -4.62
CA ARG A 52 23.11 5.10 -3.83
C ARG A 52 21.80 5.45 -3.14
N PHE A 53 20.67 5.09 -3.74
CA PHE A 53 19.34 5.58 -3.34
C PHE A 53 18.39 4.48 -2.83
N ALA A 54 18.80 3.20 -2.85
CA ALA A 54 17.97 2.09 -2.41
C ALA A 54 17.51 2.25 -0.95
N PHE A 55 18.42 2.61 -0.04
CA PHE A 55 18.10 2.74 1.38
C PHE A 55 17.06 3.84 1.63
N GLN A 56 17.25 5.03 1.07
CA GLN A 56 16.35 6.17 1.25
C GLN A 56 14.98 5.89 0.62
N THR A 57 14.98 5.28 -0.57
CA THR A 57 13.75 4.88 -1.28
C THR A 57 12.95 3.87 -0.46
N GLN A 58 13.62 2.82 0.06
CA GLN A 58 12.97 1.78 0.84
C GLN A 58 12.51 2.30 2.21
N LEU A 59 13.31 3.14 2.88
CA LEU A 59 12.93 3.77 4.14
C LEU A 59 11.68 4.65 3.99
N PHE A 60 11.58 5.42 2.90
CA PHE A 60 10.39 6.20 2.61
C PHE A 60 9.15 5.30 2.47
N PHE A 61 9.25 4.23 1.67
CA PHE A 61 8.14 3.30 1.51
C PHE A 61 7.71 2.62 2.81
N LEU A 62 8.68 2.25 3.66
CA LEU A 62 8.40 1.68 4.99
C LEU A 62 7.60 2.66 5.86
N LEU A 63 8.04 3.92 5.92
CA LEU A 63 7.37 4.96 6.72
C LEU A 63 5.97 5.27 6.19
N GLU A 64 5.78 5.35 4.87
CA GLU A 64 4.46 5.54 4.28
C GLU A 64 3.52 4.37 4.59
N ARG A 65 3.96 3.13 4.40
CA ARG A 65 3.17 1.94 4.77
C ARG A 65 2.79 1.95 6.25
N HIS A 66 3.70 2.33 7.13
CA HIS A 66 3.41 2.45 8.56
C HIS A 66 2.32 3.50 8.86
N LYS A 67 2.37 4.68 8.21
CA LYS A 67 1.31 5.69 8.34
C LYS A 67 -0.05 5.16 7.86
N LEU A 68 -0.07 4.41 6.75
CA LEU A 68 -1.28 3.77 6.25
C LEU A 68 -1.83 2.71 7.20
N MET A 69 -0.96 1.93 7.85
CA MET A 69 -1.39 0.99 8.89
C MET A 69 -2.01 1.68 10.11
N LEU A 70 -1.47 2.82 10.55
CA LEU A 70 -2.09 3.58 11.63
C LEU A 70 -3.51 4.03 11.28
N ARG A 71 -3.76 4.43 10.01
CA ARG A 71 -5.11 4.73 9.52
C ARG A 71 -6.05 3.52 9.56
N LEU A 72 -5.55 2.31 9.27
CA LEU A 72 -6.36 1.08 9.38
C LEU A 72 -6.90 0.87 10.80
N PHE A 73 -6.08 1.11 11.83
CA PHE A 73 -6.50 1.00 13.22
C PHE A 73 -7.57 2.03 13.62
N GLU A 74 -7.54 3.24 13.03
CA GLU A 74 -8.56 4.27 13.27
C GLU A 74 -9.89 3.93 12.58
N ILE A 75 -9.85 3.38 11.36
CA ILE A 75 -11.05 3.03 10.58
C ILE A 75 -11.81 1.84 11.21
N ASP A 76 -11.09 0.87 11.77
CA ASP A 76 -11.69 -0.29 12.44
C ASP A 76 -12.63 0.12 13.61
N LEU A 77 -12.35 1.25 14.26
CA LEU A 77 -13.20 1.80 15.33
C LEU A 77 -14.62 2.13 14.87
N PHE A 78 -14.82 2.38 13.56
CA PHE A 78 -16.10 2.75 12.95
C PHE A 78 -16.73 1.63 12.09
N HIS A 79 -16.22 0.39 12.18
CA HIS A 79 -16.73 -0.79 11.43
C HIS A 79 -16.92 -0.54 9.92
N GLN A 80 -15.94 0.06 9.27
CA GLN A 80 -15.90 0.14 7.80
C GLN A 80 -14.98 -0.94 7.24
N VAL A 81 -15.39 -1.54 6.12
CA VAL A 81 -14.50 -2.43 5.35
C VAL A 81 -13.41 -1.57 4.72
N VAL A 82 -12.17 -2.03 4.73
CA VAL A 82 -11.04 -1.37 4.06
C VAL A 82 -10.51 -2.25 2.94
N VAL A 83 -10.22 -1.63 1.79
CA VAL A 83 -9.57 -2.29 0.65
C VAL A 83 -8.25 -1.58 0.33
N SER A 84 -7.18 -2.36 0.20
CA SER A 84 -5.80 -1.90 -0.04
C SER A 84 -5.18 -2.51 -1.30
N ASP A 85 -4.30 -1.76 -1.97
CA ASP A 85 -3.48 -2.23 -3.10
C ASP A 85 -2.07 -2.73 -2.71
N PHE A 86 -1.84 -2.88 -1.41
CA PHE A 86 -0.61 -3.44 -0.85
C PHE A 86 -0.86 -4.24 0.43
N VAL A 87 0.09 -5.12 0.73
CA VAL A 87 0.23 -5.90 1.97
C VAL A 87 1.50 -5.45 2.66
N PHE A 88 1.44 -5.21 3.98
CA PHE A 88 2.59 -4.70 4.74
C PHE A 88 3.75 -5.72 4.75
N GLU A 89 3.43 -7.00 4.87
CA GLU A 89 4.36 -8.12 4.91
C GLU A 89 5.22 -8.23 3.65
N ARG A 90 4.77 -7.62 2.53
CA ARG A 90 5.54 -7.53 1.28
C ARG A 90 6.82 -6.72 1.44
N ASP A 91 6.94 -5.85 2.45
CA ASP A 91 8.12 -5.01 2.64
C ASP A 91 9.42 -5.82 2.69
N ARG A 92 9.38 -7.01 3.31
CA ARG A 92 10.52 -7.93 3.40
C ARG A 92 11.04 -8.41 2.05
N LEU A 93 10.23 -8.40 0.99
CA LEU A 93 10.65 -8.80 -0.35
C LEU A 93 11.50 -7.72 -1.05
N TYR A 94 11.38 -6.46 -0.62
CA TYR A 94 12.12 -5.33 -1.20
C TYR A 94 13.27 -4.84 -0.33
N ALA A 95 13.28 -5.24 0.95
CA ALA A 95 14.29 -4.85 1.94
C ALA A 95 15.44 -5.87 2.11
N SER A 96 15.55 -6.86 1.21
CA SER A 96 16.57 -7.93 1.26
C SER A 96 17.86 -7.58 0.54
#